data_AF-A0A3C1VX52-F1
#
_entry.id   AF-A0A3C1VX52-F1
#
_cell.length_a   1.000
_cell.length_b   1.000
_cell.length_c   1.000
_cell.angle_alpha   90.00
_cell.angle_beta   90.00
_cell.angle_gamma   90.00
#
_symmetry.space_group_name_H-M   'P 1'
#
loop_
_entity.id
_entity.type
_entity.pdbx_description
1 polymer ?
#
loop_
_entity_poly.entity_id
_entity_poly.type
_entity_poly.pdbx_seq_one_letter_code
_entity_poly.pdbx_strand_id
1 'polypeptide(L)'
;IFIVAGTVWAACFDIIDMFDTQTKMALSDLFLLFIYAEVLGMIGAFYKDNRIPVTLPLIIAMTALTRMIVLTTKGSDTIDIVYESLGILILAISALILSYKDKLSLQKLRDYENIANEPE
;
A
#
# COMPACT_ATOMS: atom_id res chain seq x y z
N ILE A 1 -7.92 -1.48 16.11
CA ILE A 1 -9.40 -1.43 16.14
C ILE A 1 -9.87 -0.07 15.63
N PHE A 2 -9.35 1.03 16.18
CA PHE A 2 -9.70 2.38 15.72
C PHE A 2 -9.36 2.62 14.24
N ILE A 3 -8.19 2.18 13.78
CA ILE A 3 -7.77 2.32 12.37
C ILE A 3 -8.70 1.55 11.41
N VAL A 4 -9.07 0.31 11.77
CA VAL A 4 -10.00 -0.51 10.98
C VAL A 4 -11.37 0.16 10.92
N ALA A 5 -11.90 0.58 12.08
CA ALA A 5 -13.19 1.25 12.15
C ALA A 5 -13.21 2.55 11.32
N GLY A 6 -12.14 3.35 11.38
CA GLY A 6 -11.98 4.55 10.57
C GLY A 6 -11.89 4.26 9.07
N THR A 7 -11.16 3.22 8.68
CA THR A 7 -11.02 2.82 7.26
C THR A 7 -12.35 2.34 6.68
N VAL A 8 -13.10 1.54 7.44
CA VAL A 8 -14.44 1.07 7.04
C VAL A 8 -15.42 2.24 7.00
N TRP A 9 -15.38 3.14 7.98
CA TRP A 9 -16.24 4.32 8.00
C TRP A 9 -16.00 5.22 6.80
N ALA A 10 -14.73 5.53 6.50
CA ALA A 10 -14.36 6.34 5.33
C ALA A 10 -14.82 5.69 4.02
N ALA A 11 -14.55 4.39 3.84
CA ALA A 11 -14.98 3.67 2.64
C ALA A 11 -16.52 3.68 2.49
N CYS A 12 -17.27 3.47 3.56
CA CYS A 12 -18.74 3.53 3.52
C CYS A 12 -19.25 4.93 3.17
N PHE A 13 -18.64 5.97 3.71
CA PHE A 13 -19.01 7.34 3.41
C PHE A 13 -18.77 7.67 1.93
N ASP A 14 -17.60 7.32 1.40
CA ASP A 14 -17.25 7.53 -0.01
C ASP A 14 -18.19 6.76 -0.95
N ILE A 15 -18.57 5.52 -0.59
CA ILE A 15 -19.56 4.75 -1.35
C ILE A 15 -20.90 5.49 -1.41
N ILE A 16 -21.40 5.96 -0.26
CA ILE A 16 -22.69 6.66 -0.20
C ILE A 16 -22.64 7.95 -1.03
N ASP A 17 -21.56 8.73 -0.90
CA ASP A 17 -21.36 9.98 -1.64
C ASP A 17 -21.31 9.76 -3.16
N MET A 18 -20.66 8.68 -3.61
CA MET A 18 -20.67 8.29 -5.03
C MET A 18 -22.06 7.94 -5.55
N PHE A 19 -22.86 7.20 -4.75
CA PHE A 19 -24.21 6.82 -5.15
C PHE A 19 -25.15 8.03 -5.23
N ASP A 20 -24.95 9.04 -4.40
CA ASP A 20 -25.77 10.26 -4.38
C ASP A 20 -25.36 11.24 -5.50
N THR A 21 -24.05 11.36 -5.74
CA THR A 21 -23.50 12.34 -6.70
C THR A 21 -23.47 11.83 -8.13
N GLN A 22 -23.34 10.51 -8.36
CA GLN A 22 -23.20 9.94 -9.70
C GLN A 22 -24.10 8.72 -9.92
N THR A 23 -24.86 8.70 -11.03
CA THR A 23 -25.75 7.57 -11.39
C THR A 23 -24.96 6.31 -11.81
N LYS A 24 -23.65 6.42 -12.04
CA LYS A 24 -22.76 5.32 -12.41
C LYS A 24 -21.42 5.48 -11.69
N MET A 25 -20.99 4.43 -11.00
CA MET A 25 -19.66 4.33 -10.41
C MET A 25 -18.59 4.41 -11.50
N ALA A 26 -17.67 5.37 -11.40
CA ALA A 26 -16.53 5.46 -12.31
C ALA A 26 -15.51 4.36 -11.98
N LEU A 27 -14.69 3.97 -12.98
CA LEU A 27 -13.63 2.98 -12.75
C LEU A 27 -12.58 3.49 -11.76
N SER A 28 -12.36 4.81 -11.70
CA SER A 28 -11.48 5.46 -10.71
C SER A 28 -11.93 5.18 -9.28
N ASP A 29 -13.24 5.22 -9.05
CA ASP A 29 -13.78 5.04 -7.70
C ASP A 29 -13.74 3.58 -7.25
N LEU A 30 -13.92 2.65 -8.19
CA LEU A 30 -13.72 1.22 -7.90
C LEU A 30 -12.27 0.93 -7.47
N PHE A 31 -11.29 1.65 -8.02
CA PHE A 31 -9.90 1.55 -7.56
C PHE A 31 -9.67 2.16 -6.20
N LEU A 32 -10.35 3.27 -5.86
CA LEU A 32 -10.33 3.80 -4.49
C LEU A 32 -10.81 2.75 -3.48
N LEU A 33 -11.91 2.05 -3.80
CA LEU A 33 -12.39 0.93 -3.00
C LEU A 33 -11.40 -0.23 -2.94
N PHE A 34 -10.68 -0.49 -4.04
CA PHE A 34 -9.64 -1.51 -4.08
C PHE A 34 -8.46 -1.15 -3.15
N ILE A 35 -8.07 0.13 -3.09
CA ILE A 35 -7.05 0.63 -2.17
C ILE A 35 -7.53 0.43 -0.71
N TYR A 36 -8.78 0.75 -0.40
CA TYR A 36 -9.35 0.49 0.93
C TYR A 36 -9.31 -1.00 1.30
N ALA A 37 -9.65 -1.89 0.36
CA ALA A 37 -9.57 -3.33 0.56
C ALA A 37 -8.14 -3.83 0.77
N GLU A 38 -7.16 -3.35 -0.02
CA GLU A 38 -5.74 -3.69 0.14
C GLU A 38 -5.21 -3.21 1.50
N VAL A 39 -5.58 -2.00 1.94
CA VAL A 39 -5.20 -1.46 3.25
C VAL A 39 -5.84 -2.24 4.40
N LEU A 40 -7.11 -2.61 4.29
CA LEU A 40 -7.78 -3.49 5.27
C LEU A 40 -7.07 -4.84 5.39
N GLY A 41 -6.59 -5.41 4.27
CA GLY A 41 -5.78 -6.63 4.27
C GLY A 41 -4.47 -6.49 5.06
N MET A 42 -3.76 -5.36 4.91
CA MET A 42 -2.56 -5.07 5.70
C MET A 42 -2.88 -4.95 7.19
N ILE A 43 -3.95 -4.23 7.55
CA ILE A 43 -4.34 -4.07 8.95
C ILE A 43 -4.77 -5.42 9.55
N GLY A 44 -5.41 -6.29 8.75
CA GLY A 44 -5.72 -7.66 9.13
C GLY A 44 -4.47 -8.50 9.42
N ALA A 45 -3.43 -8.38 8.59
CA ALA A 45 -2.14 -9.03 8.83
C ALA A 45 -1.41 -8.47 10.07
N PHE A 46 -1.52 -7.16 10.32
CA PHE A 46 -0.95 -6.52 11.52
C PHE A 46 -1.48 -7.10 12.83
N TYR A 47 -2.76 -7.46 12.86
CA TYR A 47 -3.38 -8.07 14.04
C TYR A 47 -2.76 -9.42 14.43
N LYS A 48 -2.11 -10.10 13.49
CA LYS A 48 -1.48 -11.41 13.71
C LYS A 48 -0.03 -11.29 14.19
N ASP A 49 0.76 -10.37 13.63
CA ASP A 49 2.22 -10.33 13.84
C ASP A 49 2.75 -9.07 14.58
N ASN A 50 1.90 -8.14 15.04
CA ASN A 50 2.26 -6.92 15.82
C ASN A 50 3.36 -6.02 15.20
N ARG A 51 3.80 -6.28 13.97
CA ARG A 51 4.77 -5.50 13.21
C ARG A 51 4.12 -5.14 11.88
N ILE A 52 4.14 -3.85 11.54
CA ILE A 52 3.77 -3.38 10.19
C ILE A 52 5.08 -3.32 9.40
N PRO A 53 5.41 -4.32 8.57
CA PRO A 53 6.54 -4.18 7.66
C PRO A 53 6.22 -3.04 6.70
N VAL A 54 7.06 -2.02 6.72
CA VAL A 54 6.94 -0.80 5.89
C VAL A 54 7.03 -1.07 4.38
N THR A 55 7.33 -2.32 4.00
CA THR A 55 7.24 -2.81 2.61
C THR A 55 5.79 -3.00 2.14
N LEU A 56 4.85 -3.34 3.02
CA LEU A 56 3.45 -3.57 2.61
C LEU A 56 2.76 -2.28 2.09
N PRO A 57 2.84 -1.12 2.78
CA PRO A 57 2.28 0.13 2.25
C PRO A 57 2.88 0.56 0.91
N LEU A 58 4.19 0.34 0.71
CA LEU A 58 4.87 0.68 -0.54
C LEU A 58 4.36 -0.18 -1.70
N ILE A 59 4.10 -1.47 -1.47
CA ILE A 59 3.52 -2.35 -2.48
C ILE A 59 2.10 -1.91 -2.84
N ILE A 60 1.28 -1.55 -1.85
CA ILE A 60 -0.08 -1.04 -2.10
C ILE A 60 -0.06 0.23 -2.94
N ALA A 61 0.85 1.16 -2.65
CA ALA A 61 1.00 2.38 -3.45
C ALA A 61 1.39 2.05 -4.91
N MET A 62 2.31 1.10 -5.11
CA MET A 62 2.70 0.66 -6.46
C MET A 62 1.55 -0.03 -7.21
N THR A 63 0.81 -0.94 -6.57
CA THR A 63 -0.32 -1.63 -7.21
C THR A 63 -1.46 -0.66 -7.54
N ALA A 64 -1.75 0.27 -6.64
CA ALA A 64 -2.73 1.33 -6.84
C ALA A 64 -2.39 2.22 -8.05
N LEU A 65 -1.14 2.73 -8.10
CA LEU A 65 -0.68 3.57 -9.22
C LEU A 65 -0.71 2.80 -10.54
N THR A 66 -0.22 1.55 -10.55
CA THR A 66 -0.23 0.73 -11.76
C THR A 66 -1.65 0.54 -12.29
N ARG A 67 -2.62 0.30 -11.40
CA ARG A 67 -4.04 0.18 -11.79
C ARG A 67 -4.55 1.50 -12.37
N MET A 68 -4.31 2.61 -11.68
CA MET A 68 -4.74 3.95 -12.11
C MET A 68 -4.21 4.32 -13.50
N ILE A 69 -2.92 4.05 -13.78
CA ILE A 69 -2.27 4.32 -15.08
C ILE A 69 -3.00 3.62 -16.24
N VAL A 70 -3.46 2.38 -16.04
CA VAL A 70 -4.16 1.62 -17.08
C VAL A 70 -5.49 2.29 -17.45
N LEU A 71 -6.13 3.00 -16.53
CA LEU A 71 -7.36 3.75 -16.82
C LEU A 71 -7.10 5.11 -17.43
N THR A 72 -6.07 5.83 -16.99
CA THR A 72 -5.72 7.16 -17.51
C THR A 72 -5.16 7.07 -18.94
N THR A 73 -4.49 5.97 -19.28
CA THR A 73 -3.91 5.72 -20.62
C THR A 73 -4.89 5.86 -21.79
N LYS A 74 -6.21 5.71 -21.58
CA LYS A 74 -7.20 5.83 -22.66
C LYS A 74 -7.48 7.27 -23.12
N GLY A 75 -7.01 8.28 -22.38
CA GLY A 75 -7.22 9.69 -22.70
C GLY A 75 -6.06 10.62 -22.36
N SER A 76 -4.99 10.12 -21.75
CA SER A 76 -3.80 10.89 -21.41
C SER A 76 -2.78 10.94 -22.53
N ASP A 77 -2.03 12.04 -22.61
CA ASP A 77 -0.92 12.18 -23.54
C ASP A 77 0.19 11.16 -23.22
N THR A 78 0.94 10.74 -24.25
CA THR A 78 2.03 9.77 -24.10
C THR A 78 3.09 10.24 -23.10
N ILE A 79 3.27 11.56 -22.94
CA ILE A 79 4.23 12.13 -22.00
C ILE A 79 3.79 11.92 -20.54
N ASP A 80 2.50 12.01 -20.24
CA ASP A 80 1.97 11.85 -18.89
C ASP A 80 2.12 10.40 -18.42
N ILE A 81 1.87 9.45 -19.32
CA ILE A 81 2.06 8.01 -19.05
C ILE A 81 3.52 7.70 -18.68
N VAL A 82 4.48 8.37 -19.32
CA VAL A 82 5.91 8.22 -18.99
C VAL A 82 6.22 8.77 -17.60
N TYR A 83 5.66 9.94 -17.23
CA TYR A 83 5.83 10.51 -15.90
C TYR A 83 5.20 9.65 -14.80
N GLU A 84 3.99 9.13 -15.01
CA GLU A 84 3.32 8.24 -14.06
C GLU A 84 4.11 6.93 -13.88
N SER A 85 4.62 6.36 -14.98
CA SER A 85 5.45 5.14 -14.96
C SER A 85 6.79 5.36 -14.26
N LEU A 86 7.40 6.54 -14.42
CA LEU A 86 8.61 6.93 -13.69
C LEU A 86 8.35 7.06 -12.19
N GLY A 87 7.17 7.54 -11.78
CA GLY A 87 6.76 7.55 -10.37
C GLY A 87 6.76 6.14 -9.75
N ILE A 88 6.22 5.16 -10.48
CA ILE A 88 6.25 3.74 -10.04
C ILE A 88 7.69 3.23 -9.95
N LEU A 89 8.55 3.56 -10.93
CA LEU A 89 9.95 3.16 -10.91
C LEU A 89 10.68 3.68 -9.65
N ILE A 90 10.43 4.94 -9.26
CA ILE A 90 11.01 5.55 -8.06
C ILE A 90 10.49 4.86 -6.79
N LEU A 91 9.20 4.52 -6.73
CA LEU A 91 8.62 3.79 -5.60
C LEU A 91 9.17 2.37 -5.50
N ALA A 92 9.40 1.71 -6.63
CA ALA A 92 10.01 0.39 -6.69
C ALA A 92 11.46 0.41 -6.17
N ILE A 93 12.25 1.42 -6.57
CA ILE A 93 13.61 1.61 -6.04
C ILE A 93 13.57 1.87 -4.54
N SER A 94 12.64 2.72 -4.08
CA SER A 94 12.46 3.02 -2.65
C SER A 94 12.11 1.77 -1.85
N ALA A 95 11.21 0.93 -2.37
CA ALA A 95 10.82 -0.34 -1.77
C ALA A 95 11.99 -1.33 -1.70
N LEU A 96 12.83 -1.38 -2.74
CA LEU A 96 14.02 -2.22 -2.77
C LEU A 96 15.03 -1.81 -1.69
N ILE A 97 15.34 -0.51 -1.60
CA ILE A 97 16.27 0.02 -0.59
C ILE A 97 15.75 -0.26 0.82
N LEU A 98 14.46 -0.02 1.05
CA LEU A 98 13.86 -0.23 2.37
C LEU A 98 13.82 -1.71 2.74
N SER A 99 13.48 -2.59 1.80
CA SER A 99 13.50 -4.04 2.02
C SER A 99 14.91 -4.55 2.35
N TYR A 100 15.93 -4.00 1.69
CA TYR A 100 17.33 -4.35 1.99
C TYR A 100 17.75 -3.90 3.40
N LYS A 101 17.39 -2.66 3.78
CA LYS A 101 17.67 -2.12 5.12
C LYS A 101 16.90 -2.87 6.22
N ASP A 102 15.66 -3.28 5.95
CA ASP A 102 14.83 -4.03 6.89
C ASP A 102 15.47 -5.41 7.18
N LYS A 103 15.89 -6.15 6.15
CA LYS A 103 16.63 -7.42 6.31
C LYS A 103 17.89 -7.27 7.17
N LEU A 104 18.64 -6.18 6.98
CA LEU A 104 19.86 -5.91 7.73
C LEU A 104 19.56 -5.55 9.20
N SER A 105 18.48 -4.81 9.46
CA SER A 105 18.03 -4.49 10.82
C SER A 105 17.60 -5.73 11.60
N LEU A 106 16.92 -6.66 10.93
CA LEU A 106 16.44 -7.90 11.55
C LEU A 106 17.58 -8.89 11.83
N GLN A 107 18.64 -8.91 11.00
CA GLN A 107 19.85 -9.68 11.29
C GLN A 107 20.55 -9.19 12.56
N LYS A 108 20.78 -7.87 12.68
CA LYS A 108 21.43 -7.32 13.88
C LYS A 108 20.71 -7.69 15.17
N LEU A 109 19.38 -7.60 15.19
CA LEU A 109 18.59 -7.96 16.37
C LEU A 109 18.75 -9.44 16.76
N ARG A 110 18.74 -10.34 15.77
CA ARG A 110 18.96 -11.78 15.99
C ARG A 110 20.39 -12.09 16.44
N ASP A 111 21.37 -11.37 15.92
CA ASP A 111 22.77 -11.55 16.31
C ASP A 111 22.99 -11.13 17.78
N TYR A 112 22.36 -10.04 18.24
CA TYR A 112 22.34 -9.66 19.67
C TYR A 112 21.66 -10.71 20.57
N GLU A 113 20.53 -11.29 20.12
CA GLU A 113 19.81 -12.32 20.87
C GLU A 113 20.61 -13.62 21.00
N ASN A 114 21.39 -13.98 19.98
CA ASN A 114 22.27 -15.15 20.02
C ASN A 114 23.44 -14.96 20.99
N ILE A 115 24.08 -13.78 20.98
CA ILE A 115 25.20 -13.46 21.90
C ILE A 115 24.72 -13.41 23.36
N ALA A 116 23.50 -12.95 23.61
CA ALA A 116 22.92 -12.91 24.95
C ALA A 116 22.49 -14.29 25.49
N ASN A 117 22.31 -15.28 24.61
CA ASN A 117 21.88 -16.64 24.96
C ASN A 117 23.02 -17.68 24.91
N GLU A 118 24.27 -17.28 24.68
CA GLU A 118 25.43 -18.17 24.88
C GLU A 118 25.57 -18.44 26.39
N PRO A 119 25.38 -19.69 26.86
CA PRO A 119 25.65 -20.03 28.25
C PRO A 119 27.17 -20.00 28.46
N GLU A 120 27.63 -19.23 29.45
CA GLU A 120 29.03 -19.28 29.94
C GLU A 120 29.45 -20.68 30.40
#